data_AF-A0A395GNZ9-F1
#
_entry.id   AF-A0A395GNZ9-F1
#
_cell.length_a   1.000
_cell.length_b   1.000
_cell.length_c   1.000
_cell.angle_alpha   90.00
_cell.angle_beta   90.00
_cell.angle_gamma   90.00
#
_symmetry.space_group_name_H-M   'P 1'
#
loop_
_entity.id
_entity.type
_entity.pdbx_description
1 polymer ?
#
loop_
_entity_poly.entity_id
_entity_poly.type
_entity_poly.pdbx_seq_one_letter_code
_entity_poly.pdbx_strand_id
1 'polypeptide(L)'
;MSSTLRPRLHIHTFASTPSSSSPPIPIPAHLPPLPSTTTLLSPQLWTTLHPSTLSIYTHLLPAIFLLILTISISIFTPYALTSLPTPAKTMLILNLLAATTTLLLSTTYHLHEHTPPTTAERFLRYDYTGIILLIVANYTTGLYFGFYNDWGLGRRYTLFVSLYQTSHILISISSRTTP
;
A
#
# COMPACT_ATOMS: atom_id res chain seq x y z
N MET A 1 -11.14 44.60 -31.52
CA MET A 1 -10.22 43.49 -31.83
C MET A 1 -9.34 43.24 -30.61
N SER A 2 -9.17 41.96 -30.27
CA SER A 2 -8.31 41.36 -29.24
C SER A 2 -8.72 41.53 -27.77
N SER A 3 -9.57 40.59 -27.34
CA SER A 3 -9.76 40.16 -25.97
C SER A 3 -8.57 39.31 -25.51
N THR A 4 -7.73 39.81 -24.62
CA THR A 4 -6.77 38.98 -23.87
C THR A 4 -7.49 38.35 -22.68
N LEU A 5 -8.04 37.15 -22.89
CA LEU A 5 -8.49 36.25 -21.84
C LEU A 5 -7.31 35.93 -20.91
N ARG A 6 -7.28 36.53 -19.72
CA ARG A 6 -6.51 35.98 -18.60
C ARG A 6 -7.21 34.71 -18.15
N PRO A 7 -6.53 33.54 -18.06
CA PRO A 7 -7.13 32.38 -17.44
C PRO A 7 -7.31 32.71 -15.95
N ARG A 8 -8.56 32.93 -15.54
CA ARG A 8 -8.94 33.06 -14.14
C ARG A 8 -8.87 31.66 -13.55
N LEU A 9 -7.68 31.25 -13.12
CA LEU A 9 -7.48 30.05 -12.32
C LEU A 9 -8.19 30.28 -10.99
N HIS A 10 -9.46 29.90 -10.93
CA HIS A 10 -10.21 29.80 -9.68
C HIS A 10 -9.63 28.64 -8.90
N ILE A 11 -8.60 28.93 -8.10
CA ILE A 11 -8.17 28.06 -7.01
C ILE A 11 -9.32 28.08 -6.01
N HIS A 12 -10.25 27.14 -6.16
CA HIS A 12 -11.30 26.92 -5.18
C HIS A 12 -10.63 26.56 -3.86
N THR A 13 -10.69 27.52 -2.94
CA THR A 13 -10.25 27.40 -1.56
C THR A 13 -11.18 26.40 -0.88
N PHE A 14 -10.68 25.22 -0.57
CA PHE A 14 -11.42 24.26 0.25
C PHE A 14 -11.33 24.68 1.71
N ALA A 15 -12.48 24.62 2.41
CA ALA A 15 -12.58 24.88 3.83
C ALA A 15 -11.59 23.97 4.58
N SER A 16 -10.66 24.59 5.30
CA SER A 16 -9.74 23.92 6.21
C SER A 16 -10.53 23.18 7.29
N THR A 17 -10.54 21.85 7.24
CA THR A 17 -10.83 21.05 8.43
C THR A 17 -9.59 21.10 9.33
N PRO A 18 -9.69 21.61 10.57
CA PRO A 18 -8.52 21.91 11.40
C PRO A 18 -8.04 20.65 12.15
N SER A 19 -7.60 19.62 11.43
CA SER A 19 -6.90 18.47 12.05
C SER A 19 -6.24 17.44 11.11
N SER A 20 -6.37 17.53 9.78
CA SER A 20 -5.73 16.55 8.88
C SER A 20 -4.32 16.98 8.49
N SER A 21 -3.32 16.15 8.80
CA SER A 21 -1.90 16.35 8.40
C SER A 21 -1.62 16.05 6.93
N SER A 22 -2.61 15.60 6.18
CA SER A 22 -2.50 15.27 4.75
C SER A 22 -3.12 16.38 3.92
N PRO A 23 -2.46 16.82 2.82
CA PRO A 23 -3.09 17.77 1.90
C PRO A 23 -4.44 17.19 1.41
N PRO A 24 -5.50 18.01 1.31
CA PRO A 24 -6.79 17.53 0.84
C PRO A 24 -6.61 16.92 -0.54
N ILE A 25 -6.99 15.64 -0.70
CA ILE A 25 -7.08 15.03 -2.02
C ILE A 25 -8.03 15.89 -2.85
N PRO A 26 -7.69 16.30 -4.09
CA PRO A 26 -8.59 17.07 -4.94
C PRO A 26 -9.81 16.22 -5.29
N ILE A 27 -10.86 16.28 -4.47
CA ILE A 27 -12.16 15.72 -4.81
C ILE A 27 -12.83 16.76 -5.72
N PRO A 28 -13.27 16.39 -6.92
CA PRO A 28 -14.08 17.29 -7.74
C PRO A 28 -15.30 17.74 -6.91
N ALA A 29 -15.43 19.04 -6.67
CA ALA A 29 -16.39 19.62 -5.71
C ALA A 29 -17.87 19.29 -5.98
N HIS A 30 -18.18 18.65 -7.10
CA HIS A 30 -19.52 18.23 -7.51
C HIS A 30 -19.90 16.81 -7.05
N LEU A 31 -18.96 16.03 -6.47
CA LEU A 31 -19.23 14.68 -6.01
C LEU A 31 -19.25 14.63 -4.47
N PRO A 32 -20.36 14.17 -3.84
CA PRO A 32 -20.39 13.97 -2.40
C PRO A 32 -19.41 12.87 -1.98
N PRO A 33 -18.68 13.03 -0.86
CA PRO A 33 -17.79 12.01 -0.33
C PRO A 33 -18.59 10.75 0.05
N LEU A 34 -17.92 9.59 0.05
CA LEU A 34 -18.58 8.36 0.46
C LEU A 34 -19.04 8.45 1.92
N PRO A 35 -20.22 7.89 2.25
CA PRO A 35 -20.67 7.81 3.63
C PRO A 35 -19.63 7.14 4.53
N SER A 36 -19.44 7.65 5.74
CA SER A 36 -18.54 7.07 6.74
C SER A 36 -18.96 5.67 7.22
N THR A 37 -20.14 5.20 6.81
CA THR A 37 -20.68 3.86 7.11
C THR A 37 -20.55 2.88 5.94
N THR A 38 -19.91 3.28 4.84
CA THR A 38 -19.65 2.40 3.71
C THR A 38 -18.84 1.19 4.15
N THR A 39 -19.34 0.00 3.82
CA THR A 39 -18.65 -1.28 4.02
C THR A 39 -18.44 -1.97 2.67
N LEU A 40 -17.63 -3.03 2.65
CA LEU A 40 -17.46 -3.87 1.44
C LEU A 40 -18.77 -4.46 0.93
N LEU A 41 -19.81 -4.56 1.76
CA LEU A 41 -21.12 -5.07 1.40
C LEU A 41 -22.11 -3.97 0.97
N SER A 42 -21.73 -2.70 1.16
CA SER A 42 -22.63 -1.58 0.87
C SER A 42 -22.84 -1.43 -0.64
N PRO A 43 -24.08 -1.40 -1.15
CA PRO A 43 -24.36 -1.33 -2.59
C PRO A 43 -23.83 -0.04 -3.22
N GLN A 44 -23.67 1.03 -2.44
CA GLN A 44 -23.11 2.30 -2.89
C GLN A 44 -21.65 2.16 -3.33
N LEU A 45 -20.87 1.29 -2.70
CA LEU A 45 -19.48 1.02 -3.10
C LEU A 45 -19.41 0.44 -4.53
N TRP A 46 -20.36 -0.43 -4.85
CA TRP A 46 -20.42 -1.19 -6.12
C TRP A 46 -21.12 -0.45 -7.26
N THR A 47 -21.99 0.49 -6.93
CA THR A 47 -22.82 1.20 -7.92
C THR A 47 -22.35 2.63 -8.20
N THR A 48 -21.43 3.17 -7.40
CA THR A 48 -20.91 4.54 -7.59
C THR A 48 -19.46 4.54 -8.08
N LEU A 49 -19.23 5.18 -9.21
CA LEU A 49 -17.87 5.49 -9.70
C LEU A 49 -17.42 6.81 -9.09
N HIS A 50 -16.63 6.72 -8.03
CA HIS A 50 -16.03 7.85 -7.32
C HIS A 50 -14.51 7.62 -7.23
N PRO A 51 -13.65 8.66 -7.23
CA PRO A 51 -12.20 8.48 -7.06
C PRO A 51 -11.83 7.65 -5.80
N SER A 52 -12.59 7.81 -4.72
CA SER A 52 -12.44 6.99 -3.51
C SER A 52 -12.82 5.52 -3.72
N THR A 53 -13.86 5.21 -4.53
CA THR A 53 -14.20 3.81 -4.83
C THR A 53 -13.21 3.17 -5.79
N LEU A 54 -12.67 3.94 -6.74
CA LEU A 54 -11.60 3.47 -7.63
C LEU A 54 -10.36 3.05 -6.82
N SER A 55 -9.95 3.85 -5.84
CA SER A 55 -8.81 3.54 -4.98
C SER A 55 -9.03 2.21 -4.25
N ILE A 56 -10.24 1.97 -3.72
CA ILE A 56 -10.61 0.67 -3.12
C ILE A 56 -10.47 -0.47 -4.13
N TYR A 57 -10.98 -0.33 -5.35
CA TYR A 57 -10.88 -1.39 -6.37
C TYR A 57 -9.45 -1.71 -6.78
N THR A 58 -8.61 -0.69 -6.95
CA THR A 58 -7.22 -0.87 -7.37
C THR A 58 -6.38 -1.68 -6.37
N HIS A 59 -6.79 -1.73 -5.10
CA HIS A 59 -6.13 -2.54 -4.09
C HIS A 59 -6.86 -3.87 -3.82
N LEU A 60 -8.20 -3.87 -3.79
CA LEU A 60 -8.99 -5.05 -3.47
C LEU A 60 -8.92 -6.15 -4.55
N LEU A 61 -9.03 -5.80 -5.83
CA LEU A 61 -9.00 -6.81 -6.91
C LEU A 61 -7.64 -7.55 -6.95
N PRO A 62 -6.48 -6.84 -6.93
CA PRO A 62 -5.20 -7.52 -6.88
C PRO A 62 -5.01 -8.30 -5.57
N ALA A 63 -5.53 -7.84 -4.43
CA ALA A 63 -5.46 -8.59 -3.17
C ALA A 63 -6.17 -9.94 -3.28
N ILE A 64 -7.39 -9.97 -3.83
CA ILE A 64 -8.15 -11.21 -4.04
C ILE A 64 -7.39 -12.14 -5.00
N PHE A 65 -6.87 -11.60 -6.11
CA PHE A 65 -6.08 -12.37 -7.06
C PHE A 65 -4.84 -12.99 -6.40
N LEU A 66 -4.07 -12.22 -5.64
CA LEU A 66 -2.88 -12.71 -4.95
C LEU A 66 -3.22 -13.71 -3.85
N LEU A 67 -4.34 -13.55 -3.15
CA LEU A 67 -4.82 -14.51 -2.16
C LEU A 67 -5.15 -15.86 -2.82
N ILE A 68 -5.91 -15.84 -3.91
CA ILE A 68 -6.25 -17.04 -4.69
C ILE A 68 -4.96 -17.70 -5.21
N LEU A 69 -4.02 -16.90 -5.72
CA LEU A 69 -2.73 -17.39 -6.20
C LEU A 69 -1.92 -18.05 -5.08
N THR A 70 -1.87 -17.42 -3.90
CA THR A 70 -1.16 -17.94 -2.71
C THR A 70 -1.76 -19.27 -2.26
N ILE A 71 -3.09 -19.35 -2.16
CA ILE A 71 -3.81 -20.58 -1.79
C ILE A 71 -3.57 -21.67 -2.85
N SER A 72 -3.68 -21.33 -4.13
CA SER A 72 -3.45 -22.25 -5.24
C SER A 72 -2.03 -22.81 -5.21
N ILE A 73 -1.02 -21.94 -5.04
CA ILE A 73 0.37 -22.36 -4.93
C ILE A 73 0.59 -23.24 -3.70
N SER A 74 -0.07 -22.96 -2.57
CA SER A 74 0.10 -23.71 -1.31
C SER A 74 -0.59 -25.08 -1.30
N ILE A 75 -1.71 -25.22 -2.01
CA ILE A 75 -2.48 -26.48 -2.08
C ILE A 75 -1.99 -27.36 -3.24
N PHE A 76 -1.74 -26.78 -4.42
CA PHE A 76 -1.35 -27.50 -5.64
C PHE A 76 0.18 -27.63 -5.81
N THR A 77 0.96 -27.23 -4.79
CA THR A 77 2.44 -27.32 -4.77
C THR A 77 3.03 -28.69 -5.13
N PRO A 78 2.42 -29.85 -4.81
CA PRO A 78 3.03 -31.13 -5.19
C PRO A 78 3.11 -31.35 -6.71
N TYR A 79 2.45 -30.55 -7.55
CA TYR A 79 2.49 -30.70 -9.01
C TYR A 79 3.22 -29.57 -9.76
N ALA A 80 3.07 -28.31 -9.34
CA ALA A 80 3.53 -27.15 -10.14
C ALA A 80 4.96 -26.66 -9.86
N LEU A 81 5.50 -26.91 -8.65
CA LEU A 81 6.81 -26.39 -8.22
C LEU A 81 7.72 -27.49 -7.66
N THR A 82 7.57 -28.74 -8.12
CA THR A 82 8.32 -29.90 -7.61
C THR A 82 9.83 -29.71 -7.65
N SER A 83 10.35 -29.01 -8.66
CA SER A 83 11.77 -28.69 -8.83
C SER A 83 12.29 -27.62 -7.88
N LEU A 84 11.42 -26.86 -7.21
CA LEU A 84 11.83 -25.74 -6.36
C LEU A 84 12.11 -26.20 -4.92
N PRO A 85 13.27 -25.84 -4.33
CA PRO A 85 13.57 -26.15 -2.94
C PRO A 85 12.51 -25.62 -1.99
N THR A 86 12.27 -26.33 -0.89
CA THR A 86 11.35 -25.90 0.19
C THR A 86 11.57 -24.44 0.64
N PRO A 87 12.80 -23.97 0.94
CA PRO A 87 12.99 -22.58 1.36
C PRO A 87 12.57 -21.55 0.30
N ALA A 88 12.78 -21.86 -0.98
CA ALA A 88 12.37 -20.99 -2.09
C ALA A 88 10.83 -20.88 -2.17
N LYS A 89 10.12 -22.00 -1.99
CA LYS A 89 8.65 -22.03 -1.94
C LYS A 89 8.13 -21.20 -0.77
N THR A 90 8.71 -21.38 0.42
CA THR A 90 8.33 -20.64 1.61
C THR A 90 8.52 -19.14 1.42
N MET A 91 9.66 -18.70 0.87
CA MET A 91 9.90 -17.29 0.59
C MET A 91 8.91 -16.71 -0.43
N LEU A 92 8.60 -17.44 -1.50
CA LEU A 92 7.59 -17.03 -2.47
C LEU A 92 6.21 -16.86 -1.81
N ILE A 93 5.77 -17.84 -1.01
CA ILE A 93 4.47 -17.80 -0.31
C ILE A 93 4.43 -16.62 0.67
N LEU A 94 5.48 -16.41 1.46
CA LEU A 94 5.57 -15.28 2.40
C LEU A 94 5.52 -13.94 1.67
N ASN A 95 6.17 -13.82 0.50
CA ASN A 95 6.12 -12.61 -0.31
C ASN A 95 4.71 -12.31 -0.84
N LEU A 96 4.04 -13.34 -1.36
CA LEU A 96 2.66 -13.21 -1.86
C LEU A 96 1.69 -12.88 -0.72
N LEU A 97 1.88 -13.46 0.47
CA LEU A 97 1.09 -13.15 1.65
C LEU A 97 1.32 -11.72 2.11
N ALA A 98 2.57 -11.25 2.18
CA ALA A 98 2.91 -9.87 2.51
C ALA A 98 2.28 -8.86 1.52
N ALA A 99 2.34 -9.15 0.22
CA ALA A 99 1.70 -8.35 -0.81
C ALA A 99 0.17 -8.30 -0.65
N THR A 100 -0.44 -9.47 -0.40
CA THR A 100 -1.89 -9.58 -0.15
C THR A 100 -2.30 -8.76 1.09
N THR A 101 -1.59 -8.93 2.21
CA THR A 101 -1.85 -8.19 3.45
C THR A 101 -1.73 -6.69 3.23
N THR A 102 -0.70 -6.25 2.50
CA THR A 102 -0.48 -4.81 2.22
C THR A 102 -1.64 -4.21 1.43
N LEU A 103 -2.09 -4.90 0.37
CA LEU A 103 -3.21 -4.43 -0.43
C LEU A 103 -4.53 -4.44 0.35
N LEU A 104 -4.74 -5.43 1.24
CA LEU A 104 -5.89 -5.43 2.13
C LEU A 104 -5.86 -4.28 3.14
N LEU A 105 -4.69 -3.97 3.72
CA LEU A 105 -4.54 -2.83 4.64
C LEU A 105 -4.83 -1.51 3.91
N SER A 106 -4.32 -1.35 2.69
CA SER A 106 -4.64 -0.19 1.85
C SER A 106 -6.13 -0.09 1.50
N THR A 107 -6.76 -1.22 1.16
CA THR A 107 -8.21 -1.29 0.93
C THR A 107 -8.98 -0.87 2.19
N THR A 108 -8.58 -1.35 3.37
CA THR A 108 -9.23 -0.96 4.63
C THR A 108 -9.05 0.52 4.95
N TYR A 109 -7.90 1.11 4.62
CA TYR A 109 -7.69 2.54 4.77
C TYR A 109 -8.65 3.35 3.88
N HIS A 110 -8.71 3.06 2.58
CA HIS A 110 -9.62 3.78 1.67
C HIS A 110 -11.10 3.57 2.01
N LEU A 111 -11.45 2.46 2.67
CA LEU A 111 -12.81 2.26 3.20
C LEU A 111 -13.11 3.18 4.40
N HIS A 112 -12.10 3.50 5.21
CA HIS A 112 -12.24 4.29 6.43
C HIS A 112 -11.75 5.73 6.30
N GLU A 113 -11.31 6.18 5.13
CA GLU A 113 -10.73 7.52 4.93
C GLU A 113 -11.73 8.65 5.24
N HIS A 114 -13.03 8.40 5.08
CA HIS A 114 -14.13 9.35 5.37
C HIS A 114 -14.71 9.21 6.79
N THR A 115 -14.16 8.33 7.62
CA THR A 115 -14.57 8.16 9.03
C THR A 115 -13.97 9.27 9.92
N PRO A 116 -14.38 9.39 11.19
CA PRO A 116 -13.82 10.41 12.08
C PRO A 116 -12.27 10.38 12.09
N PRO A 117 -11.60 11.54 12.25
CA PRO A 117 -10.15 11.67 12.08
C PRO A 117 -9.33 10.62 12.86
N THR A 118 -9.76 10.28 14.07
CA THR A 118 -9.11 9.26 14.93
C THR A 118 -9.06 7.87 14.29
N THR A 119 -10.12 7.50 13.57
CA THR A 119 -10.24 6.19 12.93
C THR A 119 -9.48 6.21 11.60
N ALA A 120 -9.63 7.26 10.80
CA ALA A 120 -8.92 7.43 9.54
C ALA A 120 -7.39 7.41 9.74
N GLU A 121 -6.87 8.13 10.75
CA GLU A 121 -5.43 8.15 11.07
C GLU A 121 -4.92 6.76 11.50
N ARG A 122 -5.72 6.01 12.26
CA ARG A 122 -5.36 4.65 12.69
C ARG A 122 -5.20 3.72 11.49
N PHE A 123 -6.14 3.73 10.55
CA PHE A 123 -6.05 2.89 9.36
C PHE A 123 -4.94 3.36 8.40
N LEU A 124 -4.66 4.66 8.34
CA LEU A 124 -3.53 5.19 7.58
C LEU A 124 -2.19 4.64 8.11
N ARG A 125 -2.03 4.56 9.43
CA ARG A 125 -0.84 3.95 10.05
C ARG A 125 -0.72 2.45 9.72
N TYR A 126 -1.83 1.73 9.63
CA TYR A 126 -1.83 0.33 9.22
C TYR A 126 -1.43 0.17 7.74
N ASP A 127 -1.93 1.02 6.85
CA ASP A 127 -1.52 1.02 5.44
C ASP A 127 0.00 1.26 5.29
N TYR A 128 0.54 2.26 5.99
CA TYR A 128 1.99 2.49 6.04
C TYR A 128 2.76 1.27 6.57
N THR A 129 2.23 0.58 7.58
CA THR A 129 2.85 -0.63 8.12
C THR A 129 2.86 -1.75 7.07
N GLY A 130 1.78 -1.88 6.28
CA GLY A 130 1.72 -2.80 5.14
C GLY A 130 2.81 -2.51 4.10
N ILE A 131 2.97 -1.25 3.69
CA ILE A 131 4.02 -0.85 2.73
C ILE A 131 5.40 -1.27 3.23
N ILE A 132 5.72 -1.03 4.51
CA ILE A 132 7.00 -1.43 5.12
C ILE A 132 7.16 -2.95 5.07
N LEU A 133 6.12 -3.70 5.44
CA LEU A 133 6.12 -5.17 5.37
C LEU A 133 6.41 -5.68 3.95
N LEU A 134 5.75 -5.13 2.93
CA LEU A 134 5.95 -5.53 1.54
C LEU A 134 7.37 -5.21 1.04
N ILE A 135 7.93 -4.06 1.42
CA ILE A 135 9.31 -3.71 1.07
C ILE A 135 10.29 -4.73 1.64
N VAL A 136 10.13 -5.10 2.91
CA VAL A 136 11.00 -6.09 3.58
C VAL A 136 10.87 -7.47 2.92
N ALA A 137 9.64 -7.90 2.60
CA ALA A 137 9.38 -9.18 1.95
C ALA A 137 10.00 -9.22 0.53
N ASN A 138 9.78 -8.18 -0.27
CA ASN A 138 10.32 -8.08 -1.64
C ASN A 138 11.85 -8.09 -1.63
N TYR A 139 12.45 -7.37 -0.68
CA TYR A 139 13.90 -7.36 -0.53
C TYR A 139 14.45 -8.75 -0.18
N THR A 140 13.87 -9.39 0.83
CA THR A 140 14.30 -10.71 1.31
C THR A 140 14.18 -11.76 0.20
N THR A 141 13.04 -11.78 -0.49
CA THR A 141 12.76 -12.72 -1.58
C THR A 141 13.64 -12.45 -2.79
N GLY A 142 13.79 -11.17 -3.16
CA GLY A 142 14.59 -10.74 -4.30
C GLY A 142 16.07 -11.10 -4.16
N LEU A 143 16.65 -10.91 -2.97
CA LEU A 143 18.02 -11.36 -2.71
C LEU A 143 18.18 -12.86 -2.78
N TYR A 144 17.25 -13.61 -2.18
CA TYR A 144 17.34 -15.06 -2.14
C TYR A 144 17.38 -15.65 -3.55
N PHE A 145 16.47 -15.21 -4.43
CA PHE A 145 16.44 -15.67 -5.81
C PHE A 145 17.54 -15.05 -6.67
N GLY A 146 17.89 -13.78 -6.45
CA GLY A 146 18.94 -13.08 -7.21
C GLY A 146 20.34 -13.62 -6.96
N PHE A 147 20.61 -14.12 -5.75
CA PHE A 147 21.91 -14.67 -5.36
C PHE A 147 21.84 -16.17 -5.02
N TYR A 148 20.86 -16.89 -5.57
CA TYR A 148 20.62 -18.31 -5.27
C TYR A 148 21.87 -19.19 -5.49
N ASN A 149 22.71 -18.86 -6.48
CA ASN A 149 23.94 -19.59 -6.80
C ASN A 149 25.20 -19.02 -6.11
N ASP A 150 25.12 -17.85 -5.49
CA ASP A 150 26.27 -17.20 -4.82
C ASP A 150 25.83 -16.62 -3.46
N TRP A 151 25.72 -17.52 -2.47
CA TRP A 151 25.35 -17.18 -1.10
C TRP A 151 26.34 -16.21 -0.43
N GLY A 152 27.61 -16.23 -0.86
CA GLY A 152 28.63 -15.34 -0.32
C GLY A 152 28.37 -13.88 -0.70
N LEU A 153 28.07 -13.64 -1.97
CA LEU A 153 27.67 -12.33 -2.48
C LEU A 153 26.30 -11.91 -1.94
N GLY A 154 25.34 -12.84 -1.89
CA GLY A 154 24.02 -12.61 -1.32
C GLY A 154 24.08 -12.09 0.12
N ARG A 155 24.86 -12.75 0.99
CA ARG A 155 25.03 -12.31 2.39
C ARG A 155 25.61 -10.90 2.51
N ARG A 156 26.57 -10.53 1.64
CA ARG A 156 27.16 -9.19 1.63
C ARG A 156 26.12 -8.13 1.25
N TYR A 157 25.31 -8.40 0.23
CA TYR A 157 24.22 -7.50 -0.15
C TYR A 157 23.15 -7.39 0.93
N THR A 158 22.79 -8.50 1.59
CA THR A 158 21.87 -8.49 2.75
C THR A 158 22.37 -7.55 3.83
N LEU A 159 23.63 -7.70 4.24
CA LEU A 159 24.24 -6.85 5.25
C LEU A 159 24.25 -5.38 4.82
N PHE A 160 24.62 -5.08 3.57
CA PHE A 160 24.68 -3.71 3.07
C PHE A 160 23.33 -3.01 3.11
N VAL A 161 22.26 -3.67 2.66
CA VAL A 161 20.93 -3.05 2.69
C VAL A 161 20.38 -2.99 4.10
N SER A 162 20.60 -3.98 4.96
CA SER A 162 20.21 -3.86 6.38
C SER A 162 20.89 -2.68 7.06
N LEU A 163 22.16 -2.41 6.76
CA LEU A 163 22.87 -1.21 7.24
C LEU A 163 22.27 0.08 6.66
N TYR A 164 21.98 0.11 5.36
CA TYR A 164 21.31 1.25 4.73
C TYR A 164 19.95 1.55 5.38
N GLN A 165 19.11 0.53 5.59
CA GLN A 165 17.79 0.71 6.21
C GLN A 165 17.88 1.17 7.66
N THR A 166 18.81 0.62 8.45
CA THR A 166 19.02 1.08 9.83
C THR A 166 19.55 2.51 9.89
N SER A 167 20.39 2.93 8.94
CA SER A 167 20.86 4.31 8.85
C SER A 167 19.72 5.30 8.59
N HIS A 168 18.79 4.97 7.68
CA HIS A 168 17.60 5.79 7.41
C HIS A 168 16.69 5.92 8.63
N ILE A 169 16.48 4.82 9.36
CA ILE A 169 15.72 4.83 10.60
C ILE A 169 16.40 5.71 11.65
N LEU A 170 17.72 5.61 11.80
CA LEU A 170 18.49 6.40 12.76
C LEU A 170 18.43 7.90 12.44
N ILE A 171 18.62 8.27 11.17
CA ILE A 171 18.50 9.66 10.71
C ILE A 171 17.08 10.19 10.95
N SER A 172 16.06 9.40 10.65
CA SER A 172 14.66 9.75 10.91
C SER A 172 14.39 9.99 12.40
N ILE A 173 14.94 9.17 13.29
CA ILE A 173 14.84 9.38 14.75
C ILE A 173 15.60 10.64 15.16
N SER A 174 16.84 10.82 14.69
CA SER A 174 17.68 11.98 15.03
C SER A 174 17.03 13.31 14.60
N SER A 175 16.40 13.35 13.42
CA SER A 175 15.69 14.53 12.92
C SER A 175 14.47 14.93 13.76
N ARG A 176 13.89 14.00 14.52
CA ARG A 176 12.79 14.28 15.46
C ARG A 176 13.26 14.78 16.82
N THR A 177 14.55 14.62 17.12
CA THR A 177 15.15 15.00 18.41
C THR A 177 15.84 16.37 18.40
N THR A 178 16.00 17.00 17.23
CA THR A 178 16.43 18.39 17.11
C THR A 178 15.22 19.32 17.31
N PRO A 179 15.24 20.23 18.31
CA PRO A 179 14.13 21.14 18.62
C PRO A 179 13.86 22.17 17.52
#